data_AF-A0A1H5KR15-F1
#
_entry.id   AF-A0A1H5KR15-F1
#
_cell.length_a   1.000
_cell.length_b   1.000
_cell.length_c   1.000
_cell.angle_alpha   90.00
_cell.angle_beta   90.00
_cell.angle_gamma   90.00
#
_symmetry.space_group_name_H-M   'P 1'
#
loop_
_entity.id
_entity.type
_entity.pdbx_description
1 polymer ?
#
loop_
_entity_poly.entity_id
_entity_poly.type
_entity_poly.pdbx_seq_one_letter_code
_entity_poly.pdbx_strand_id
1 'polypeptide(L)'
;MIDAQTSASPAALVAVNVLWVGLVVAGIVFMIRRQRRIDNTLDPAYQHAPVAPAVVVERKFQYRKVNERRLYRITYRVHLAHGGHFIGWEDKYLTRFSGAPAFAVGTNHQVAYMPGSIEVRALPRKR
;
A
#
# COMPACT_ATOMS: atom_id res chain seq x y z
N MET A 1 -53.06 4.99 20.49
CA MET A 1 -52.43 3.79 19.92
C MET A 1 -52.71 3.79 18.44
N ILE A 2 -51.70 4.05 17.61
CA ILE A 2 -51.75 3.80 16.17
C ILE A 2 -50.48 3.02 15.89
N ASP A 3 -50.58 1.69 15.90
CA ASP A 3 -49.53 0.82 15.39
C ASP A 3 -49.60 0.88 13.87
N ALA A 4 -48.72 1.67 13.27
CA ALA A 4 -48.46 1.62 11.84
C ALA A 4 -47.70 0.33 11.54
N GLN A 5 -48.42 -0.79 11.41
CA GLN A 5 -47.88 -1.97 10.73
C GLN A 5 -47.77 -1.65 9.25
N THR A 6 -46.62 -1.12 8.86
CA THR A 6 -46.25 -0.91 7.47
C THR A 6 -46.15 -2.27 6.79
N SER A 7 -47.22 -2.72 6.15
CA SER A 7 -47.24 -3.90 5.29
C SER A 7 -46.33 -3.62 4.09
N ALA A 8 -45.04 -3.90 4.21
CA ALA A 8 -44.09 -3.77 3.11
C ALA A 8 -44.53 -4.69 1.98
N SER A 9 -44.91 -4.10 0.84
CA SER A 9 -45.31 -4.88 -0.33
C SER A 9 -44.17 -5.82 -0.74
N PRO A 10 -44.45 -7.06 -1.18
CA PRO A 10 -43.41 -8.01 -1.59
C PRO A 10 -42.49 -7.44 -2.67
N ALA A 11 -43.01 -6.53 -3.52
CA ALA A 11 -42.21 -5.77 -4.48
C ALA A 11 -41.20 -4.81 -3.82
N ALA A 12 -41.57 -4.15 -2.72
CA ALA A 12 -40.65 -3.30 -1.95
C ALA A 12 -39.53 -4.13 -1.29
N LEU A 13 -39.86 -5.31 -0.77
CA LEU A 13 -38.86 -6.23 -0.21
C LEU A 13 -37.88 -6.73 -1.30
N VAL A 14 -38.37 -7.06 -2.49
CA VAL A 14 -37.50 -7.45 -3.62
C VAL A 14 -36.59 -6.29 -4.05
N ALA A 15 -37.14 -5.07 -4.18
CA ALA A 15 -36.36 -3.89 -4.55
C ALA A 15 -35.23 -3.58 -3.55
N VAL A 16 -35.53 -3.68 -2.24
CA VAL A 16 -34.53 -3.48 -1.18
C VAL A 16 -33.42 -4.53 -1.25
N ASN A 17 -33.76 -5.80 -1.47
CA ASN A 17 -32.76 -6.87 -1.60
C ASN A 17 -31.86 -6.67 -2.82
N VAL A 18 -32.41 -6.28 -3.98
CA VAL A 18 -31.60 -6.00 -5.19
C VAL A 18 -30.64 -4.84 -4.95
N LEU A 19 -31.08 -3.78 -4.26
CA LEU A 19 -30.25 -2.63 -3.93
C LEU A 19 -29.11 -3.00 -2.97
N TRP A 20 -29.39 -3.84 -1.96
CA TRP A 20 -28.37 -4.38 -1.06
C TRP A 20 -27.33 -5.24 -1.79
N VAL A 21 -27.78 -6.16 -2.66
CA VAL A 21 -26.87 -6.99 -3.46
C VAL A 21 -25.99 -6.13 -4.35
N GLY A 22 -26.55 -5.10 -4.99
CA GLY A 22 -25.79 -4.14 -5.78
C GLY A 22 -24.71 -3.41 -4.99
N LEU A 23 -25.02 -2.97 -3.76
CA LEU A 23 -24.04 -2.34 -2.86
C LEU A 23 -22.91 -3.30 -2.46
N VAL A 24 -23.23 -4.55 -2.13
CA VAL A 24 -22.25 -5.57 -1.76
C VAL A 24 -21.29 -5.84 -2.92
N VAL A 25 -21.83 -6.05 -4.13
CA VAL A 25 -21.02 -6.30 -5.34
C VAL A 25 -20.13 -5.09 -5.65
N ALA A 26 -20.67 -3.86 -5.58
CA ALA A 26 -19.89 -2.65 -5.80
C ALA A 26 -18.75 -2.50 -4.77
N GLY A 27 -19.03 -2.81 -3.49
CA GLY A 27 -18.04 -2.83 -2.42
C GLY A 27 -16.91 -3.83 -2.68
N ILE A 28 -17.24 -5.06 -3.08
CA ILE A 28 -16.26 -6.10 -3.41
C ILE A 28 -15.40 -5.68 -4.61
N VAL A 29 -16.02 -5.20 -5.70
CA VAL A 29 -15.29 -4.75 -6.90
C VAL A 29 -14.36 -3.60 -6.57
N PHE A 30 -14.80 -2.64 -5.74
CA PHE A 30 -13.96 -1.55 -5.28
C PHE A 30 -12.77 -2.05 -4.46
N MET A 31 -12.99 -3.00 -3.56
CA MET A 31 -11.93 -3.59 -2.73
C MET A 31 -10.89 -4.34 -3.57
N ILE A 32 -11.33 -5.16 -4.53
CA ILE A 32 -10.45 -5.89 -5.47
C ILE A 32 -9.66 -4.91 -6.35
N ARG A 33 -10.33 -3.90 -6.92
CA ARG A 33 -9.64 -2.87 -7.74
C ARG A 33 -8.61 -2.09 -6.92
N ARG A 34 -8.91 -1.82 -5.65
CA ARG A 34 -7.98 -1.16 -4.72
C ARG A 34 -6.77 -2.04 -4.40
N GLN A 35 -6.97 -3.34 -4.17
CA GLN A 35 -5.87 -4.30 -3.97
C GLN A 35 -5.00 -4.41 -5.22
N ARG A 36 -5.59 -4.63 -6.41
CA ARG A 36 -4.83 -4.75 -7.67
C ARG A 36 -3.98 -3.52 -8.00
N ARG A 37 -4.41 -2.30 -7.63
CA ARG A 37 -3.58 -1.09 -7.81
C ARG A 37 -2.35 -1.08 -6.92
N ILE A 38 -2.43 -1.67 -5.72
CA ILE A 38 -1.29 -1.82 -4.80
C ILE A 38 -0.33 -2.87 -5.38
N ASP A 39 -0.87 -4.01 -5.84
CA ASP A 39 -0.09 -5.14 -6.34
C ASP A 39 0.65 -4.83 -7.67
N ASN A 40 0.05 -4.02 -8.54
CA ASN A 40 0.66 -3.60 -9.81
C ASN A 40 1.80 -2.57 -9.65
N THR A 41 2.00 -2.01 -8.45
CA THR A 41 3.07 -1.03 -8.20
C THR A 41 4.26 -1.66 -7.47
N LEU A 42 4.09 -2.87 -6.93
CA LEU A 42 5.20 -3.66 -6.38
C LEU A 42 5.84 -4.49 -7.48
N ASP A 43 7.16 -4.63 -7.40
CA ASP A 43 7.92 -5.61 -8.16
C ASP A 43 7.28 -7.01 -7.97
N PRO A 44 6.99 -7.78 -9.04
CA PRO A 44 6.37 -9.10 -8.95
C PRO A 44 7.02 -10.02 -7.92
N ALA A 45 8.34 -9.91 -7.74
CA ALA A 45 9.07 -10.72 -6.76
C ALA A 45 8.62 -10.45 -5.31
N TYR A 46 8.07 -9.28 -5.01
CA TYR A 46 7.69 -8.84 -3.66
C TYR A 46 6.17 -8.88 -3.39
N GLN A 47 5.33 -9.34 -4.33
CA GLN A 47 3.86 -9.30 -4.20
C GLN A 47 3.31 -10.09 -3.01
N HIS A 48 3.98 -11.18 -2.62
CA HIS A 48 3.61 -12.00 -1.46
C HIS A 48 4.64 -11.95 -0.34
N ALA A 49 5.60 -11.01 -0.43
CA ALA A 49 6.62 -10.85 0.57
C ALA A 49 6.01 -10.29 1.87
N PRO A 50 6.50 -10.73 3.05
CA PRO A 50 6.07 -10.15 4.31
C PRO A 50 6.37 -8.65 4.35
N VAL A 51 5.49 -7.93 5.03
CA VAL A 51 5.54 -6.48 5.15
C VAL A 51 5.86 -6.09 6.58
N ALA A 52 6.77 -5.12 6.72
CA ALA A 52 7.18 -4.61 8.02
C ALA A 52 7.21 -3.07 8.02
N PRO A 53 6.91 -2.44 9.17
CA PRO A 53 7.18 -1.02 9.36
C PRO A 53 8.69 -0.77 9.31
N ALA A 54 9.09 0.33 8.67
CA ALA A 54 10.48 0.71 8.54
C ALA A 54 10.68 2.23 8.58
N VAL A 55 11.86 2.64 9.00
CA VAL A 55 12.26 4.05 9.06
C VAL A 55 13.45 4.25 8.13
N VAL A 56 13.42 5.30 7.31
CA VAL A 56 14.58 5.68 6.49
C VAL A 56 15.70 6.15 7.41
N VAL A 57 16.84 5.48 7.37
CA VAL A 57 18.04 5.86 8.12
C VAL A 57 19.08 6.56 7.26
N GLU A 58 19.10 6.29 5.96
CA GLU A 58 20.00 6.92 5.01
C GLU A 58 19.34 7.07 3.64
N ARG A 59 19.70 8.14 2.92
CA ARG A 59 19.36 8.32 1.51
C ARG A 59 20.58 8.84 0.77
N LYS A 60 21.19 8.00 -0.06
CA LYS A 60 22.41 8.31 -0.81
C LYS A 60 22.15 8.44 -2.30
N PHE A 61 22.61 9.53 -2.91
CA PHE A 61 22.50 9.72 -4.37
C PHE A 61 23.55 8.86 -5.09
N GLN A 62 23.14 8.10 -6.10
CA GLN A 62 23.99 7.15 -6.84
C GLN A 62 24.56 7.74 -8.15
N TYR A 63 24.64 9.07 -8.28
CA TYR A 63 25.17 9.79 -9.46
C TYR A 63 24.52 9.43 -10.82
N ARG A 64 23.37 8.76 -10.82
CA ARG A 64 22.64 8.37 -12.05
C ARG A 64 21.34 9.15 -12.19
N LYS A 65 21.07 9.65 -13.40
CA LYS A 65 19.85 10.39 -13.77
C LYS A 65 19.22 9.79 -15.03
N VAL A 66 17.90 9.57 -15.01
CA VAL A 66 17.11 9.09 -16.16
C VAL A 66 15.78 9.85 -16.16
N ASN A 67 15.41 10.49 -17.28
CA ASN A 67 14.14 11.21 -17.45
C ASN A 67 13.80 12.12 -16.25
N GLU A 68 14.75 12.98 -15.88
CA GLU A 68 14.67 13.91 -14.73
C GLU A 68 14.56 13.27 -13.34
N ARG A 69 14.54 11.95 -13.24
CA ARG A 69 14.61 11.21 -11.98
C ARG A 69 16.05 10.91 -11.63
N ARG A 70 16.36 11.02 -10.35
CA ARG A 70 17.67 10.71 -9.77
C ARG A 70 17.59 9.37 -9.06
N LEU A 71 18.58 8.51 -9.25
CA LEU A 71 18.68 7.24 -8.54
C LEU A 71 19.23 7.48 -7.14
N TYR A 72 18.48 7.05 -6.14
CA TYR A 72 18.92 7.05 -4.75
C TYR A 72 18.92 5.63 -4.22
N ARG A 73 19.93 5.30 -3.42
CA ARG A 73 19.88 4.18 -2.49
C ARG A 73 19.25 4.67 -1.20
N ILE A 74 18.16 4.04 -0.80
CA ILE A 74 17.44 4.34 0.43
C ILE A 74 17.68 3.18 1.37
N THR A 75 18.24 3.47 2.54
CA THR A 75 18.52 2.50 3.57
C THR A 75 17.48 2.64 4.67
N TYR A 76 16.95 1.51 5.11
CA TYR A 76 15.87 1.41 6.08
C TYR A 76 16.32 0.63 7.30
N ARG A 77 15.87 1.06 8.47
CA ARG A 77 15.77 0.20 9.65
C ARG A 77 14.38 -0.42 9.65
N VAL A 78 14.32 -1.73 9.43
CA VAL A 78 13.07 -2.50 9.33
C VAL A 78 12.78 -3.15 10.67
N HIS A 79 11.55 -3.00 11.16
CA HIS A 79 11.10 -3.53 12.43
C HIS A 79 10.21 -4.76 12.20
N LEU A 80 10.69 -5.91 12.67
CA LEU A 80 10.01 -7.19 12.49
C LEU A 80 8.95 -7.40 13.59
N ALA A 81 7.91 -8.18 13.30
CA ALA A 81 6.80 -8.42 14.22
C ALA A 81 7.23 -9.06 15.56
N HIS A 82 8.32 -9.82 15.58
CA HIS A 82 8.87 -10.49 16.77
C HIS A 82 9.83 -9.61 17.58
N GLY A 83 9.83 -8.28 17.36
CA GLY A 83 10.66 -7.32 18.09
C GLY A 83 12.10 -7.19 17.57
N GLY A 84 12.51 -8.02 16.61
CA GLY A 84 13.79 -7.90 15.92
C GLY A 84 13.82 -6.70 14.95
N HIS A 85 15.02 -6.29 14.56
CA HIS A 85 15.20 -5.32 13.48
C HIS A 85 16.39 -5.70 12.60
N PHE A 86 16.36 -5.27 11.35
CA PHE A 86 17.49 -5.41 10.42
C PHE A 86 17.62 -4.18 9.53
N ILE A 87 18.77 -4.05 8.87
CA ILE A 87 19.03 -2.98 7.92
C ILE A 87 18.76 -3.50 6.51
N GLY A 88 17.79 -2.89 5.84
CA GLY A 88 17.44 -3.19 4.46
C GLY A 88 17.72 -2.02 3.53
N TRP A 89 17.91 -2.25 2.24
CA TRP A 89 18.09 -1.18 1.26
C TRP A 89 17.24 -1.39 0.01
N GLU A 90 16.92 -0.29 -0.66
CA GLU A 90 16.32 -0.31 -2.00
C GLU A 90 16.95 0.79 -2.88
N ASP A 91 17.09 0.51 -4.17
CA ASP A 91 17.47 1.53 -5.15
C ASP A 91 16.19 2.06 -5.84
N LYS A 92 15.97 3.37 -5.80
CA LYS A 92 14.74 3.99 -6.30
C LYS A 92 15.00 5.27 -7.09
N TYR A 93 14.36 5.37 -8.25
CA TYR A 93 14.34 6.59 -9.06
C TYR A 93 13.31 7.58 -8.51
N LEU A 94 13.79 8.69 -7.97
CA LEU A 94 12.96 9.72 -7.37
C LEU A 94 12.98 11.01 -8.19
N THR A 95 11.81 11.61 -8.38
CA THR A 95 11.71 13.00 -8.87
C THR A 95 12.23 13.95 -7.80
N ARG A 96 12.83 15.08 -8.23
CA ARG A 96 13.46 16.04 -7.31
C ARG A 96 12.48 16.64 -6.29
N PHE A 97 11.28 17.01 -6.73
CA PHE A 97 10.36 17.82 -5.93
C PHE A 97 9.35 17.01 -5.11
N SER A 98 8.86 15.87 -5.62
CA SER A 98 7.84 15.07 -4.95
C SER A 98 8.35 13.74 -4.42
N GLY A 99 9.29 13.09 -5.14
CA GLY A 99 9.85 11.81 -4.75
C GLY A 99 10.87 11.92 -3.64
N ALA A 100 11.90 12.76 -3.80
CA ALA A 100 13.00 12.84 -2.84
C ALA A 100 12.53 13.18 -1.41
N PRO A 101 11.66 14.20 -1.17
CA PRO A 101 11.22 14.52 0.19
C PRO A 101 10.45 13.40 0.89
N ALA A 102 9.73 12.56 0.13
CA ALA A 102 8.97 11.43 0.69
C ALA A 102 9.86 10.36 1.33
N PHE A 103 11.15 10.29 0.95
CA PHE A 103 12.14 9.36 1.48
C PHE A 103 13.27 10.09 2.22
N ALA A 104 12.95 11.20 2.89
CA ALA A 104 13.92 11.84 3.79
C ALA A 104 14.23 10.94 5.00
N VAL A 105 15.40 11.12 5.60
CA VAL A 105 15.79 10.41 6.82
C VAL A 105 14.76 10.69 7.93
N GLY A 106 14.39 9.66 8.68
CA GLY A 106 13.37 9.71 9.72
C GLY A 106 11.93 9.51 9.23
N THR A 107 11.71 9.38 7.92
CA THR A 107 10.36 9.08 7.39
C THR A 107 9.99 7.61 7.60
N ASN A 108 8.74 7.38 7.96
CA ASN A 108 8.17 6.03 8.18
C ASN A 108 7.56 5.50 6.89
N HIS A 109 7.85 4.24 6.58
CA HIS A 109 7.35 3.51 5.41
C HIS A 109 6.93 2.10 5.81
N GLN A 110 6.08 1.50 4.98
CA GLN A 110 5.88 0.07 4.98
C GLN A 110 6.77 -0.52 3.90
N VAL A 111 7.57 -1.53 4.25
CA VAL A 111 8.48 -2.19 3.30
C VAL A 111 8.14 -3.66 3.20
N ALA A 112 8.08 -4.15 1.97
CA ALA A 112 8.09 -5.58 1.69
C ALA A 112 9.55 -6.07 1.72
N TYR A 113 9.81 -7.19 2.38
CA TYR A 113 11.15 -7.77 2.50
C TYR A 113 11.11 -9.27 2.25
N MET A 114 12.20 -9.81 1.70
CA MET A 114 12.35 -11.26 1.57
C MET A 114 13.18 -11.79 2.74
N PRO A 115 12.70 -12.79 3.50
CA PRO A 115 13.51 -13.44 4.53
C PRO A 115 14.84 -13.95 3.93
N GLY A 116 15.96 -13.58 4.56
CA GLY A 116 17.30 -13.92 4.08
C GLY A 116 17.92 -12.94 3.08
N SER A 117 17.20 -11.90 2.64
CA SER A 117 17.73 -10.80 1.83
C SER A 117 17.79 -9.49 2.62
N ILE A 118 18.79 -8.67 2.32
CA ILE A 118 18.87 -7.27 2.78
C ILE A 118 18.18 -6.31 1.82
N GLU A 119 17.72 -6.78 0.67
CA GLU A 119 16.97 -5.96 -0.26
C GLU A 119 15.50 -5.87 0.16
N VAL A 120 14.96 -4.66 0.12
CA VAL A 120 13.57 -4.37 0.48
C VAL A 120 12.91 -3.52 -0.61
N ARG A 121 11.59 -3.43 -0.56
CA ARG A 121 10.79 -2.57 -1.44
C ARG A 121 9.77 -1.78 -0.62
N ALA A 122 9.90 -0.45 -0.61
CA ALA A 122 8.91 0.39 0.04
C ALA A 122 7.60 0.38 -0.75
N LEU A 123 6.51 0.08 -0.04
CA LEU A 123 5.15 0.09 -0.56
C LEU A 123 4.72 1.52 -0.93
N PRO A 124 3.89 1.69 -1.97
CA PRO A 124 3.30 2.97 -2.27
C PRO A 124 2.50 3.48 -1.07
N ARG A 125 2.74 4.72 -0.65
CA ARG A 125 1.92 5.36 0.38
C ARG A 125 0.50 5.48 -0.16
N LYS A 126 -0.47 4.81 0.49
CA LYS A 126 -1.91 4.99 0.19
C LYS A 126 -2.21 6.48 0.33
N ARG A 127 -2.47 7.16 -0.80
CA ARG A 127 -3.03 8.51 -0.82
C ARG A 127 -4.50 8.45 -0.44
#